data_AF-A0A1G9R1X9-F1
#
_entry.id   AF-A0A1G9R1X9-F1
#
_cell.length_a   1.000
_cell.length_b   1.000
_cell.length_c   1.000
_cell.angle_alpha   90.00
_cell.angle_beta   90.00
_cell.angle_gamma   90.00
#
_symmetry.space_group_name_H-M   'P 1'
#
loop_
_entity.id
_entity.type
_entity.pdbx_description
1 polymer ?
#
loop_
_entity_poly.entity_id
_entity_poly.type
_entity_poly.pdbx_seq_one_letter_code
_entity_poly.pdbx_strand_id
1 'polypeptide(L)'
;MAYALVTGAAKGIGRSIARELAARNYHLLLIDIAETELERNAHQIRTQYGVAVHTLIVDLSLPGVVRTITAWQREKGPELEVVVNNAGFGLNGPFLEIPIQEQMDILNVNVKALVELSYVFVPVLARRPVGYLLNVCSTTAYQTVPYVTMYAASKAFVRSFTRGLRHELRHSNVRVTMLSPGSTDTDFVNRARMGDSIKRTAARVNMTAEEVAQTAVKSLFKGKAEVIPGFLNQFGAFLPRIIPMKWIEHVAGRIYEPRVSGQGPTAEKKALAST
;
A
#
# COMPACT_ATOMS: atom_id res chain seq x y z
N MET A 1 -27.98 -0.57 -0.16
CA MET A 1 -26.67 -1.16 -0.46
C MET A 1 -25.60 -0.13 -0.17
N ALA A 2 -24.49 -0.52 0.44
CA ALA A 2 -23.45 0.42 0.86
C ALA A 2 -22.38 0.59 -0.22
N TYR A 3 -21.65 1.71 -0.14
CA TYR A 3 -20.51 1.98 -1.02
C TYR A 3 -19.18 1.69 -0.32
N ALA A 4 -18.19 1.33 -1.12
CA ALA A 4 -16.80 1.28 -0.72
C ALA A 4 -15.93 2.18 -1.61
N LEU A 5 -15.00 2.91 -1.01
CA LEU A 5 -13.99 3.72 -1.70
C LEU A 5 -12.66 2.97 -1.69
N VAL A 6 -12.02 2.84 -2.85
CA VAL A 6 -10.68 2.25 -2.97
C VAL A 6 -9.75 3.17 -3.75
N THR A 7 -8.66 3.61 -3.12
CA THR A 7 -7.59 4.35 -3.80
C THR A 7 -6.52 3.42 -4.37
N GLY A 8 -5.88 3.80 -5.48
CA GLY A 8 -4.91 2.95 -6.17
C GLY A 8 -5.57 1.70 -6.77
N ALA A 9 -6.78 1.85 -7.31
CA ALA A 9 -7.65 0.74 -7.70
C ALA A 9 -7.45 0.25 -9.14
N ALA A 10 -6.54 0.84 -9.92
CA ALA A 10 -6.33 0.43 -11.31
C ALA A 10 -5.61 -0.94 -11.43
N LYS A 11 -4.73 -1.26 -10.48
CA LYS A 11 -3.87 -2.46 -10.54
C LYS A 11 -3.50 -3.05 -9.17
N GLY A 12 -2.83 -4.19 -9.20
CA GLY A 12 -2.29 -4.88 -8.02
C GLY A 12 -3.33 -5.10 -6.92
N ILE A 13 -2.91 -4.92 -5.66
CA ILE A 13 -3.74 -5.16 -4.47
C ILE A 13 -5.03 -4.33 -4.49
N GLY A 14 -4.98 -3.05 -4.88
CA GLY A 14 -6.16 -2.18 -4.89
C GLY A 14 -7.24 -2.67 -5.84
N ARG A 15 -6.84 -3.09 -7.05
CA ARG A 15 -7.75 -3.73 -8.02
C ARG A 15 -8.40 -4.98 -7.43
N SER A 16 -7.60 -5.85 -6.81
CA SER A 16 -8.11 -7.11 -6.26
C SER A 16 -9.00 -6.88 -5.02
N ILE A 17 -8.70 -5.89 -4.18
CA ILE A 17 -9.58 -5.48 -3.07
C ILE A 17 -10.91 -4.95 -3.60
N ALA A 18 -10.91 -4.13 -4.65
CA ALA A 18 -12.14 -3.63 -5.27
C ALA A 18 -13.04 -4.78 -5.75
N ARG A 19 -12.46 -5.81 -6.37
CA ARG A 19 -13.20 -7.01 -6.80
C ARG A 19 -13.76 -7.82 -5.63
N GLU A 20 -12.99 -8.00 -4.57
CA GLU A 20 -13.45 -8.68 -3.35
C GLU A 20 -14.60 -7.94 -2.64
N LEU A 21 -14.61 -6.60 -2.72
CA LEU A 21 -15.72 -5.78 -2.21
C LEU A 21 -16.95 -5.86 -3.13
N ALA A 22 -16.76 -5.85 -4.46
CA ALA A 22 -17.85 -6.05 -5.42
C ALA A 22 -18.52 -7.41 -5.26
N ALA A 23 -17.74 -8.48 -5.07
CA ALA A 23 -18.24 -9.83 -4.81
C ALA A 23 -19.12 -9.92 -3.54
N ARG A 24 -19.00 -8.93 -2.65
CA ARG A 24 -19.82 -8.78 -1.43
C ARG A 24 -20.96 -7.78 -1.61
N ASN A 25 -21.30 -7.42 -2.84
CA ASN A 25 -22.37 -6.49 -3.23
C ASN A 25 -22.16 -5.03 -2.76
N TYR A 26 -20.91 -4.58 -2.59
CA TYR A 26 -20.64 -3.15 -2.44
C TYR A 26 -20.63 -2.46 -3.79
N HIS A 27 -21.30 -1.31 -3.87
CA HIS A 27 -21.02 -0.35 -4.94
C HIS A 27 -19.67 0.32 -4.70
N LEU A 28 -19.02 0.82 -5.74
CA LEU A 28 -17.63 1.24 -5.65
C LEU A 28 -17.41 2.67 -6.13
N LEU A 29 -16.56 3.39 -5.41
CA LEU A 29 -15.78 4.50 -5.94
C LEU A 29 -14.33 4.04 -6.08
N LEU A 30 -13.85 3.98 -7.32
CA LEU A 30 -12.47 3.63 -7.64
C LEU A 30 -11.69 4.89 -7.98
N ILE A 31 -10.53 5.03 -7.36
CA ILE A 31 -9.67 6.21 -7.51
C ILE A 31 -8.29 5.75 -7.92
N ASP A 32 -7.77 6.31 -9.02
CA ASP A 32 -6.40 6.08 -9.48
C ASP A 32 -5.99 7.22 -10.44
N ILE A 33 -4.70 7.30 -10.76
CA ILE A 33 -4.18 8.20 -11.79
C ILE A 33 -4.22 7.53 -13.18
N ALA A 34 -4.19 6.19 -13.22
CA ALA A 34 -4.16 5.42 -14.47
C ALA A 34 -5.57 5.22 -15.04
N GLU A 35 -6.05 6.19 -15.81
CA GLU A 35 -7.42 6.22 -16.38
C GLU A 35 -7.80 4.95 -17.14
N THR A 36 -6.97 4.53 -18.10
CA THR A 36 -7.30 3.40 -18.98
C THR A 36 -7.49 2.10 -18.19
N GLU A 37 -6.58 1.80 -17.26
CA GLU A 37 -6.63 0.62 -16.42
C GLU A 37 -7.75 0.69 -15.38
N LEU A 38 -8.03 1.89 -14.84
CA LEU A 38 -9.12 2.10 -13.91
C LEU A 38 -10.48 1.85 -14.57
N GLU A 39 -10.70 2.41 -15.75
CA GLU A 39 -11.94 2.21 -16.50
C GLU A 39 -12.11 0.76 -16.94
N ARG A 40 -11.03 0.11 -17.38
CA ARG A 40 -11.06 -1.33 -17.69
C ARG A 40 -11.47 -2.14 -16.47
N ASN A 41 -10.90 -1.85 -15.30
CA ASN A 41 -11.24 -2.56 -14.07
C ASN A 41 -12.71 -2.29 -13.68
N ALA A 42 -13.15 -1.03 -13.76
CA ALA A 42 -14.53 -0.66 -13.45
C ALA A 42 -15.54 -1.37 -14.36
N HIS A 43 -15.27 -1.43 -15.67
CA HIS A 43 -16.09 -2.16 -16.62
C HIS A 43 -16.17 -3.66 -16.27
N GLN A 44 -15.04 -4.30 -16.01
CA GLN A 44 -15.00 -5.71 -15.62
C GLN A 44 -15.80 -5.98 -14.35
N ILE A 45 -15.70 -5.11 -13.34
CA ILE A 45 -16.45 -5.25 -12.09
C ILE A 45 -17.96 -5.10 -12.33
N ARG A 46 -18.37 -4.07 -13.09
CA ARG A 46 -19.80 -3.87 -13.43
C ARG A 46 -20.38 -5.11 -14.12
N THR A 47 -19.68 -5.62 -15.13
CA THR A 47 -20.12 -6.78 -15.91
C THR A 47 -20.17 -8.06 -15.08
N GLN A 48 -19.17 -8.30 -14.23
CA GLN A 48 -19.07 -9.55 -13.47
C GLN A 48 -20.00 -9.60 -12.25
N TYR A 49 -20.19 -8.49 -11.55
CA TYR A 49 -20.88 -8.48 -10.24
C TYR A 49 -22.21 -7.70 -10.24
N GLY A 50 -22.54 -6.97 -11.31
CA GLY A 50 -23.79 -6.21 -11.40
C GLY A 50 -23.90 -5.03 -10.42
N VAL A 51 -22.79 -4.58 -9.84
CA VAL A 51 -22.75 -3.44 -8.91
C VAL A 51 -22.47 -2.13 -9.64
N ALA A 52 -22.98 -1.01 -9.10
CA ALA A 52 -22.59 0.31 -9.54
C ALA A 52 -21.10 0.57 -9.22
N VAL A 53 -20.37 1.10 -10.20
CA VAL A 53 -18.97 1.51 -10.05
C VAL A 53 -18.81 2.90 -10.63
N HIS A 54 -18.25 3.82 -9.85
CA HIS A 54 -17.80 5.13 -10.29
C HIS A 54 -16.29 5.20 -10.23
N THR A 55 -15.73 5.99 -11.13
CA THR A 55 -14.30 6.20 -11.29
C THR A 55 -14.00 7.68 -11.08
N LEU A 56 -12.84 7.96 -10.48
CA LEU A 56 -12.33 9.30 -10.31
C LEU A 56 -10.83 9.32 -10.61
N ILE A 57 -10.47 10.00 -11.68
CA ILE A 57 -9.07 10.10 -12.14
C ILE A 57 -8.42 11.28 -11.43
N VAL A 58 -7.57 10.98 -10.45
CA VAL A 58 -6.85 12.01 -9.69
C VAL A 58 -5.47 11.52 -9.29
N ASP A 59 -4.50 12.43 -9.38
CA ASP A 59 -3.19 12.24 -8.80
C ASP A 59 -3.21 12.66 -7.33
N LEU A 60 -3.09 11.70 -6.41
CA LEU A 60 -3.09 11.94 -4.97
C LEU A 60 -1.84 12.69 -4.47
N SER A 61 -0.81 12.88 -5.29
CA SER A 61 0.36 13.68 -4.93
C SER A 61 0.05 15.18 -4.91
N LEU A 62 -0.99 15.61 -5.64
CA LEU A 62 -1.34 17.00 -5.84
C LEU A 62 -2.12 17.59 -4.65
N PRO A 63 -1.97 18.89 -4.36
CA PRO A 63 -2.72 19.55 -3.31
C PRO A 63 -4.21 19.62 -3.61
N GLY A 64 -5.04 19.55 -2.57
CA GLY A 64 -6.49 19.79 -2.68
C GLY A 64 -7.31 18.63 -3.26
N VAL A 65 -6.69 17.51 -3.62
CA VAL A 65 -7.35 16.36 -4.26
C VAL A 65 -8.44 15.74 -3.36
N VAL A 66 -8.24 15.74 -2.04
CA VAL A 66 -9.27 15.27 -1.10
C VAL A 66 -10.54 16.12 -1.16
N ARG A 67 -10.46 17.41 -1.52
CA ARG A 67 -11.65 18.24 -1.76
C ARG A 67 -12.45 17.73 -2.96
N THR A 68 -11.78 17.30 -4.03
CA THR A 68 -12.43 16.71 -5.21
C THR A 68 -13.14 15.41 -4.85
N ILE A 69 -12.48 14.53 -4.09
CA ILE A 69 -13.04 13.24 -3.67
C ILE A 69 -14.26 13.44 -2.75
N THR A 70 -14.19 14.43 -1.87
CA THR A 70 -15.27 14.71 -0.91
C THR A 70 -16.43 15.46 -1.55
N ALA A 71 -16.18 16.30 -2.56
CA ALA A 71 -17.23 16.90 -3.38
C ALA A 71 -18.05 15.81 -4.10
N TRP A 72 -17.37 14.81 -4.68
CA TRP A 72 -18.05 13.65 -5.28
C TRP A 72 -18.94 12.92 -4.26
N GLN A 73 -18.43 12.68 -3.04
CA GLN A 73 -19.22 12.02 -1.99
C GLN A 73 -20.44 12.84 -1.57
N ARG A 74 -20.33 14.18 -1.50
CA ARG A 74 -21.47 15.05 -1.17
C ARG A 74 -22.52 15.07 -2.26
N GLU A 75 -22.10 15.11 -3.52
CA GLU A 75 -23.02 15.19 -4.66
C GLU A 75 -23.79 13.89 -4.87
N LYS A 76 -23.09 12.75 -4.82
CA LYS A 76 -23.71 11.43 -5.07
C LYS A 76 -24.39 10.84 -3.83
N GLY A 77 -24.11 11.41 -2.65
CA GLY A 77 -24.69 10.99 -1.38
C GLY A 77 -24.52 9.50 -1.00
N PRO A 78 -23.46 8.76 -1.42
CA PRO A 78 -23.40 7.36 -1.12
C PRO A 78 -23.13 7.13 0.37
N GLU A 79 -23.81 6.12 0.91
CA GLU A 79 -23.56 5.60 2.25
C GLU A 79 -22.24 4.81 2.25
N LEU A 80 -21.12 5.52 2.34
CA LEU A 80 -19.80 4.88 2.46
C LEU A 80 -19.72 4.11 3.78
N GLU A 81 -19.42 2.82 3.68
CA GLU A 81 -19.20 1.93 4.81
C GLU A 81 -17.77 1.41 4.86
N VAL A 82 -17.07 1.43 3.72
CA VAL A 82 -15.68 0.99 3.62
C VAL A 82 -14.85 2.07 2.92
N VAL A 83 -13.71 2.43 3.51
CA VAL A 83 -12.67 3.24 2.87
C VAL A 83 -11.36 2.48 2.90
N VAL A 84 -10.76 2.30 1.73
CA VAL A 84 -9.47 1.62 1.55
C VAL A 84 -8.45 2.63 1.04
N ASN A 85 -7.57 3.07 1.94
CA ASN A 85 -6.37 3.82 1.59
C ASN A 85 -5.29 2.85 1.12
N ASN A 86 -5.38 2.45 -0.15
CA ASN A 86 -4.44 1.52 -0.78
C ASN A 86 -3.38 2.21 -1.64
N ALA A 87 -3.69 3.37 -2.22
CA ALA A 87 -2.76 4.09 -3.08
C ALA A 87 -1.41 4.28 -2.38
N GLY A 88 -0.35 3.97 -3.12
CA GLY A 88 1.00 4.22 -2.67
C GLY A 88 2.03 3.66 -3.64
N PHE A 89 3.19 4.29 -3.61
CA PHE A 89 4.33 3.90 -4.43
C PHE A 89 5.63 4.17 -3.69
N GLY A 90 6.73 3.68 -4.23
CA GLY A 90 8.08 3.91 -3.73
C GLY A 90 9.05 3.93 -4.89
N LEU A 91 10.27 4.38 -4.63
CA LEU A 91 11.37 4.41 -5.59
C LEU A 91 12.59 3.75 -4.96
N ASN A 92 13.35 3.02 -5.78
CA ASN A 92 14.62 2.42 -5.43
C ASN A 92 15.76 3.20 -6.08
N GLY A 93 16.74 3.58 -5.29
CA GLY A 93 17.89 4.35 -5.76
C GLY A 93 18.68 4.97 -4.60
N PRO A 94 19.92 5.43 -4.84
CA PRO A 94 20.65 6.26 -3.90
C PRO A 94 19.88 7.56 -3.62
N PHE A 95 19.91 8.03 -2.37
CA PHE A 95 19.11 9.17 -1.92
C PHE A 95 19.36 10.45 -2.76
N LEU A 96 20.61 10.69 -3.16
CA LEU A 96 20.99 11.87 -3.94
C LEU A 96 20.74 11.73 -5.45
N GLU A 97 20.41 10.53 -5.93
CA GLU A 97 20.11 10.27 -7.35
C GLU A 97 18.61 10.35 -7.67
N ILE A 98 17.74 10.29 -6.66
CA ILE A 98 16.30 10.47 -6.82
C ILE A 98 15.97 11.95 -6.62
N PRO A 99 15.37 12.63 -7.62
CA PRO A 99 14.97 14.04 -7.49
C PRO A 99 14.11 14.26 -6.25
N ILE A 100 14.35 15.37 -5.53
CA ILE A 100 13.63 15.68 -4.29
C ILE A 100 12.11 15.69 -4.49
N GLN A 101 11.63 16.19 -5.62
CA GLN A 101 10.19 16.23 -5.90
C GLN A 101 9.58 14.81 -5.94
N GLU A 102 10.19 13.87 -6.66
CA GLU A 102 9.75 12.48 -6.71
C GLU A 102 9.76 11.83 -5.31
N GLN A 103 10.74 12.18 -4.46
CA GLN A 103 10.79 11.74 -3.07
C GLN A 103 9.67 12.33 -2.22
N MET A 104 9.32 13.60 -2.43
CA MET A 104 8.20 14.24 -1.74
C MET A 104 6.85 13.71 -2.19
N ASP A 105 6.72 13.32 -3.46
CA ASP A 105 5.49 12.72 -3.99
C ASP A 105 5.18 11.38 -3.32
N ILE A 106 6.20 10.61 -2.92
CA ILE A 106 6.01 9.40 -2.08
C ILE A 106 5.31 9.77 -0.78
N LEU A 107 5.72 10.86 -0.11
CA LEU A 107 5.08 11.30 1.12
C LEU A 107 3.68 11.88 0.86
N ASN A 108 3.50 12.63 -0.22
CA ASN A 108 2.20 13.19 -0.58
C ASN A 108 1.16 12.09 -0.77
N VAL A 109 1.51 11.02 -1.50
CA VAL A 109 0.59 9.89 -1.72
C VAL A 109 0.48 8.97 -0.50
N ASN A 110 1.62 8.47 0.01
CA ASN A 110 1.59 7.40 1.02
C ASN A 110 1.18 7.90 2.42
N VAL A 111 1.42 9.18 2.71
CA VAL A 111 1.20 9.77 4.04
C VAL A 111 0.11 10.83 4.00
N LYS A 112 0.34 11.94 3.29
CA LYS A 112 -0.54 13.11 3.35
C LYS A 112 -1.95 12.77 2.87
N ALA A 113 -2.09 12.19 1.68
CA ALA A 113 -3.40 11.81 1.14
C ALA A 113 -4.12 10.80 2.05
N LEU A 114 -3.40 9.80 2.58
CA LEU A 114 -3.98 8.82 3.52
C LEU A 114 -4.52 9.48 4.79
N VAL A 115 -3.77 10.43 5.37
CA VAL A 115 -4.20 11.17 6.57
C VAL A 115 -5.40 12.05 6.26
N GLU A 116 -5.36 12.83 5.18
CA GLU A 116 -6.46 13.70 4.77
C GLU A 116 -7.74 12.91 4.47
N LEU A 117 -7.64 11.79 3.74
CA LEU A 117 -8.76 10.89 3.47
C LEU A 117 -9.32 10.28 4.75
N SER A 118 -8.45 9.83 5.67
CA SER A 118 -8.88 9.30 6.96
C SER A 118 -9.62 10.37 7.76
N TYR A 119 -9.08 11.59 7.83
CA TYR A 119 -9.69 12.72 8.54
C TYR A 119 -11.11 13.03 8.04
N VAL A 120 -11.30 13.09 6.71
CA VAL A 120 -12.62 13.43 6.17
C VAL A 120 -13.60 12.27 6.22
N PHE A 121 -13.14 11.03 6.02
CA PHE A 121 -14.06 9.90 5.91
C PHE A 121 -14.34 9.17 7.22
N VAL A 122 -13.51 9.29 8.26
CA VAL A 122 -13.84 8.71 9.58
C VAL A 122 -15.20 9.20 10.12
N PRO A 123 -15.52 10.52 10.09
CA PRO A 123 -16.85 11.01 10.47
C PRO A 123 -17.99 10.47 9.60
N VAL A 124 -17.74 10.19 8.32
CA VAL A 124 -18.73 9.60 7.40
C VAL A 124 -18.98 8.15 7.77
N LEU A 125 -17.90 7.37 7.99
CA LEU A 125 -17.95 5.98 8.41
C LEU A 125 -18.66 5.81 9.76
N ALA A 126 -18.47 6.76 10.68
CA ALA A 126 -19.12 6.75 11.99
C ALA A 126 -20.65 6.91 11.96
N ARG A 127 -21.24 7.33 10.82
CA ARG A 127 -22.70 7.40 10.65
C ARG A 127 -23.34 6.06 10.31
N ARG A 128 -22.53 5.03 10.01
CA ARG A 128 -23.00 3.67 9.72
C ARG A 128 -23.12 2.85 10.99
N PRO A 129 -23.93 1.78 11.05
CA PRO A 129 -23.92 0.88 12.20
C PRO A 129 -22.51 0.33 12.51
N VAL A 130 -21.73 0.04 11.46
CA VAL A 130 -20.30 -0.26 11.54
C VAL A 130 -19.61 0.35 10.33
N GLY A 131 -18.54 1.11 10.54
CA GLY A 131 -17.70 1.64 9.47
C GLY A 131 -16.33 0.94 9.42
N TYR A 132 -15.73 0.84 8.24
CA TYR A 132 -14.45 0.16 8.04
C TYR A 132 -13.43 1.07 7.35
N LEU A 133 -12.28 1.24 7.99
CA LEU A 133 -11.12 1.93 7.42
C LEU A 133 -9.97 0.93 7.27
N LEU A 134 -9.49 0.73 6.04
CA LEU A 134 -8.34 -0.11 5.75
C LEU A 134 -7.19 0.75 5.24
N ASN A 135 -6.09 0.78 5.98
CA ASN A 135 -4.86 1.45 5.57
C ASN A 135 -3.83 0.42 5.10
N VAL A 136 -3.36 0.55 3.85
CA VAL A 136 -2.34 -0.35 3.29
C VAL A 136 -0.94 0.19 3.60
N CYS A 137 -0.27 -0.54 4.48
CA CYS A 137 1.09 -0.39 4.92
C CYS A 137 2.04 -1.25 4.04
N SER A 138 3.10 -1.83 4.62
CA SER A 138 4.03 -2.79 4.02
C SER A 138 4.82 -3.50 5.11
N THR A 139 5.40 -4.66 4.83
CA THR A 139 6.42 -5.28 5.71
C THR A 139 7.71 -4.45 5.81
N THR A 140 7.96 -3.50 4.90
CA THR A 140 9.09 -2.56 5.04
C THR A 140 8.90 -1.59 6.20
N ALA A 141 7.67 -1.41 6.70
CA ALA A 141 7.38 -0.55 7.85
C ALA A 141 7.99 -1.02 9.19
N TYR A 142 8.53 -2.24 9.22
CA TYR A 142 9.06 -2.87 10.44
C TYR A 142 10.58 -2.81 10.49
N GLN A 143 11.25 -2.31 9.44
CA GLN A 143 12.71 -2.34 9.31
C GLN A 143 13.24 -1.12 8.54
N THR A 144 14.51 -0.81 8.75
CA THR A 144 15.25 0.16 7.92
C THR A 144 15.65 -0.54 6.62
N VAL A 145 15.28 0.03 5.49
CA VAL A 145 15.56 -0.56 4.17
C VAL A 145 16.33 0.48 3.32
N PRO A 146 17.67 0.40 3.28
CA PRO A 146 18.48 1.29 2.44
C PRO A 146 18.06 1.25 0.98
N TYR A 147 18.31 2.35 0.26
CA TYR A 147 17.93 2.56 -1.15
C TYR A 147 16.43 2.57 -1.46
N VAL A 148 15.55 2.35 -0.48
CA VAL A 148 14.09 2.60 -0.57
C VAL A 148 13.61 3.38 0.65
N THR A 149 14.50 4.22 1.20
CA THR A 149 14.37 4.90 2.49
C THR A 149 13.06 5.66 2.62
N MET A 150 12.71 6.49 1.63
CA MET A 150 11.48 7.29 1.66
C MET A 150 10.21 6.42 1.70
N TYR A 151 10.21 5.30 0.97
CA TYR A 151 9.10 4.35 1.00
C TYR A 151 8.99 3.67 2.37
N ALA A 152 10.09 3.11 2.88
CA ALA A 152 10.08 2.43 4.18
C ALA A 152 9.67 3.39 5.32
N ALA A 153 10.21 4.60 5.34
CA ALA A 153 9.83 5.65 6.30
C ALA A 153 8.34 6.02 6.20
N SER A 154 7.81 6.19 4.97
CA SER A 154 6.38 6.48 4.77
C SER A 154 5.49 5.35 5.30
N LYS A 155 5.88 4.08 5.12
CA LYS A 155 5.10 2.94 5.62
C LYS A 155 5.24 2.74 7.13
N ALA A 156 6.39 3.09 7.72
CA ALA A 156 6.55 3.17 9.17
C ALA A 156 5.61 4.24 9.78
N PHE A 157 5.48 5.39 9.13
CA PHE A 157 4.47 6.40 9.50
C PHE A 157 3.06 5.80 9.46
N VAL A 158 2.65 5.21 8.31
CA VAL A 158 1.31 4.62 8.16
C VAL A 158 1.03 3.58 9.24
N ARG A 159 2.04 2.79 9.62
CA ARG A 159 1.93 1.81 10.70
C ARG A 159 1.64 2.46 12.04
N SER A 160 2.43 3.47 12.41
CA SER A 160 2.24 4.18 13.67
C SER A 160 0.88 4.89 13.71
N PHE A 161 0.58 5.65 12.65
CA PHE A 161 -0.67 6.38 12.47
C PHE A 161 -1.91 5.47 12.59
N THR A 162 -1.92 4.35 11.87
CA THR A 162 -3.08 3.44 11.85
C THR A 162 -3.33 2.81 13.23
N ARG A 163 -2.26 2.46 13.95
CA ARG A 163 -2.37 1.89 15.30
C ARG A 163 -2.86 2.94 16.31
N GLY A 164 -2.34 4.17 16.24
CA GLY A 164 -2.79 5.30 17.06
C GLY A 164 -4.27 5.61 16.83
N LEU A 165 -4.65 5.83 15.56
CA LEU A 165 -6.03 6.12 15.18
C LEU A 165 -7.00 5.02 15.60
N ARG A 166 -6.61 3.74 15.46
CA ARG A 166 -7.43 2.62 15.95
C ARG A 166 -7.66 2.72 17.46
N HIS A 167 -6.63 3.06 18.23
CA HIS A 167 -6.75 3.19 19.68
C HIS A 167 -7.68 4.35 20.08
N GLU A 168 -7.55 5.48 19.41
CA GLU A 168 -8.42 6.65 19.60
C GLU A 168 -9.89 6.31 19.30
N LEU A 169 -10.14 5.55 18.23
CA LEU A 169 -11.48 5.17 17.77
C LEU A 169 -12.04 3.89 18.42
N ARG A 170 -11.37 3.29 19.41
CA ARG A 170 -11.75 1.96 19.96
C ARG A 170 -13.15 1.89 20.60
N HIS A 171 -13.68 3.03 21.03
CA HIS A 171 -15.02 3.16 21.62
C HIS A 171 -16.06 3.66 20.60
N SER A 172 -15.66 3.86 19.35
CA SER A 172 -16.56 4.15 18.24
C SER A 172 -16.99 2.87 17.51
N ASN A 173 -17.89 3.03 16.56
CA ASN A 173 -18.32 2.02 15.59
C ASN A 173 -17.40 1.89 14.36
N VAL A 174 -16.28 2.63 14.30
CA VAL A 174 -15.34 2.57 13.18
C VAL A 174 -14.21 1.58 13.45
N ARG A 175 -14.12 0.55 12.62
CA ARG A 175 -13.08 -0.49 12.65
C ARG A 175 -11.92 -0.10 11.74
N VAL A 176 -10.79 0.25 12.35
CA VAL A 176 -9.56 0.60 11.64
C VAL A 176 -8.64 -0.62 11.55
N THR A 177 -8.30 -1.06 10.34
CA THR A 177 -7.44 -2.22 10.07
C THR A 177 -6.18 -1.78 9.31
N MET A 178 -5.03 -2.33 9.68
CA MET A 178 -3.78 -2.18 8.94
C MET A 178 -3.47 -3.43 8.12
N LEU A 179 -3.17 -3.28 6.84
CA LEU A 179 -2.65 -4.34 5.98
C LEU A 179 -1.17 -4.11 5.69
N SER A 180 -0.29 -5.02 6.07
CA SER A 180 1.14 -4.95 5.78
C SER A 180 1.54 -6.10 4.84
N PRO A 181 1.33 -5.95 3.52
CA PRO A 181 1.73 -6.96 2.56
C PRO A 181 3.25 -7.02 2.43
N GLY A 182 3.76 -8.22 2.12
CA GLY A 182 5.12 -8.40 1.63
C GLY A 182 5.28 -7.91 0.19
N SER A 183 6.35 -8.31 -0.47
CA SER A 183 6.39 -8.19 -1.93
C SER A 183 5.25 -9.06 -2.48
N THR A 184 4.40 -8.49 -3.32
CA THR A 184 3.16 -9.15 -3.79
C THR A 184 2.94 -9.02 -5.29
N ASP A 185 3.70 -8.16 -5.97
CA ASP A 185 3.45 -7.84 -7.37
C ASP A 185 4.73 -7.42 -8.09
N THR A 186 4.97 -8.02 -9.26
CA THR A 186 5.99 -7.62 -10.22
C THR A 186 5.84 -6.17 -10.66
N ASP A 187 4.62 -5.64 -10.71
CA ASP A 187 4.37 -4.26 -11.12
C ASP A 187 4.79 -3.25 -10.05
N PHE A 188 4.72 -3.60 -8.76
CA PHE A 188 5.28 -2.74 -7.71
C PHE A 188 6.81 -2.73 -7.78
N VAL A 189 7.43 -3.90 -7.97
CA VAL A 189 8.88 -4.04 -8.13
C VAL A 189 9.38 -3.26 -9.36
N ASN A 190 8.64 -3.32 -10.47
CA ASN A 190 8.92 -2.54 -11.68
C ASN A 190 8.76 -1.02 -11.45
N ARG A 191 7.65 -0.57 -10.85
CA ARG A 191 7.43 0.86 -10.53
C ARG A 191 8.46 1.39 -9.54
N ALA A 192 8.87 0.56 -8.59
CA ALA A 192 9.88 0.89 -7.62
C ALA A 192 11.30 0.84 -8.20
N ARG A 193 11.49 0.64 -9.51
CA ARG A 193 12.81 0.57 -10.18
C ARG A 193 13.77 -0.45 -9.55
N MET A 194 13.24 -1.52 -8.97
CA MET A 194 14.04 -2.56 -8.32
C MET A 194 14.75 -3.45 -9.36
N GLY A 195 15.97 -3.88 -9.06
CA GLY A 195 16.80 -4.69 -9.96
C GLY A 195 16.27 -6.10 -10.28
N ASP A 196 16.76 -6.71 -11.35
CA ASP A 196 16.24 -7.98 -11.91
C ASP A 196 16.45 -9.23 -11.04
N SER A 197 17.41 -9.19 -10.09
CA SER A 197 17.58 -10.23 -9.08
C SER A 197 16.41 -10.26 -8.07
N ILE A 198 15.91 -9.09 -7.68
CA ILE A 198 14.76 -8.93 -6.78
C ILE A 198 13.49 -9.42 -7.47
N LYS A 199 13.29 -9.06 -8.75
CA LYS A 199 12.14 -9.52 -9.56
C LYS A 199 12.01 -11.04 -9.61
N ARG A 200 13.12 -11.77 -9.81
CA ARG A 200 13.13 -13.24 -9.89
C ARG A 200 12.85 -13.93 -8.56
N THR A 201 13.31 -13.34 -7.46
CA THR A 201 13.04 -13.88 -6.11
C THR A 201 11.58 -13.62 -5.73
N ALA A 202 11.09 -12.41 -5.97
CA ALA A 202 9.69 -12.02 -5.76
C ALA A 202 8.70 -12.98 -6.45
N ALA A 203 8.96 -13.36 -7.71
CA ALA A 203 8.05 -14.24 -8.46
C ALA A 203 7.86 -15.67 -7.87
N ARG A 204 8.76 -16.14 -6.98
CA ARG A 204 8.72 -17.53 -6.45
C ARG A 204 8.15 -17.66 -5.04
N VAL A 205 8.13 -16.58 -4.26
CA VAL A 205 7.74 -16.61 -2.83
C VAL A 205 6.61 -15.64 -2.48
N ASN A 206 6.18 -14.80 -3.42
CA ASN A 206 5.16 -13.81 -3.16
C ASN A 206 3.74 -14.38 -3.28
N MET A 207 2.87 -13.95 -2.38
CA MET A 207 1.44 -14.12 -2.56
C MET A 207 0.95 -13.25 -3.71
N THR A 208 -0.05 -13.74 -4.43
CA THR A 208 -0.76 -12.97 -5.46
C THR A 208 -1.53 -11.79 -4.84
N ALA A 209 -1.82 -10.78 -5.66
CA ALA A 209 -2.64 -9.64 -5.23
C ALA A 209 -4.05 -10.09 -4.79
N GLU A 210 -4.59 -11.12 -5.44
CA GLU A 210 -5.87 -11.76 -5.16
C GLU A 210 -5.89 -12.39 -3.75
N GLU A 211 -4.91 -13.24 -3.42
CA GLU A 211 -4.83 -13.87 -2.09
C GLU A 211 -4.65 -12.84 -0.96
N VAL A 212 -3.87 -11.79 -1.24
CA VAL A 212 -3.67 -10.68 -0.30
C VAL A 212 -4.97 -9.91 -0.11
N ALA A 213 -5.69 -9.60 -1.18
CA ALA A 213 -6.98 -8.91 -1.12
C ALA A 213 -8.04 -9.72 -0.37
N GLN A 214 -8.15 -11.03 -0.64
CA GLN A 214 -9.05 -11.92 0.09
C GLN A 214 -8.75 -11.92 1.59
N THR A 215 -7.47 -12.04 1.96
CA THR A 215 -7.03 -12.02 3.35
C THR A 215 -7.32 -10.67 4.01
N ALA A 216 -7.07 -9.57 3.29
CA ALA A 216 -7.30 -8.21 3.75
C ALA A 216 -8.78 -7.95 4.01
N VAL A 217 -9.65 -8.18 3.02
CA VAL A 217 -11.08 -7.91 3.11
C VAL A 217 -11.74 -8.80 4.16
N LYS A 218 -11.41 -10.10 4.21
CA LYS A 218 -11.90 -11.01 5.26
C LYS A 218 -11.51 -10.53 6.67
N SER A 219 -10.30 -10.02 6.84
CA SER A 219 -9.80 -9.55 8.14
C SER A 219 -10.36 -8.18 8.53
N LEU A 220 -10.57 -7.30 7.55
CA LEU A 220 -11.22 -6.00 7.71
C LEU A 220 -12.62 -6.16 8.30
N PHE A 221 -13.44 -7.02 7.71
CA PHE A 221 -14.80 -7.28 8.20
C PHE A 221 -14.83 -7.95 9.57
N LYS A 222 -13.79 -8.70 9.95
CA LYS A 222 -13.59 -9.22 11.31
C LYS A 222 -13.08 -8.16 12.30
N GLY A 223 -12.78 -6.94 11.85
CA GLY A 223 -12.29 -5.86 12.69
C GLY A 223 -10.87 -6.09 13.24
N LYS A 224 -10.06 -6.93 12.58
CA LYS A 224 -8.67 -7.19 13.02
C LYS A 224 -7.85 -5.90 13.02
N ALA A 225 -6.94 -5.76 13.98
CA ALA A 225 -6.09 -4.58 14.05
C ALA A 225 -5.01 -4.56 12.95
N GLU A 226 -4.39 -5.71 12.71
CA GLU A 226 -3.19 -5.84 11.89
C GLU A 226 -3.24 -7.15 11.10
N VAL A 227 -2.90 -7.07 9.81
CA VAL A 227 -2.95 -8.17 8.86
C VAL A 227 -1.63 -8.19 8.11
N ILE A 228 -0.84 -9.23 8.31
CA ILE A 228 0.38 -9.49 7.56
C ILE A 228 0.14 -10.78 6.76
N PRO A 229 -0.20 -10.69 5.47
CA PRO A 229 -0.41 -11.86 4.62
C PRO A 229 0.89 -12.65 4.42
N GLY A 230 0.82 -13.97 4.62
CA GLY A 230 1.93 -14.89 4.41
C GLY A 230 2.75 -15.13 5.67
N PHE A 231 3.03 -16.40 5.98
CA PHE A 231 3.74 -16.80 7.19
C PHE A 231 5.19 -16.29 7.24
N LEU A 232 5.90 -16.33 6.10
CA LEU A 232 7.26 -15.80 6.00
C LEU A 232 7.32 -14.28 6.23
N ASN A 233 6.30 -13.55 5.76
CA ASN A 233 6.19 -12.11 5.99
C ASN A 233 5.92 -11.79 7.46
N GLN A 234 5.09 -12.59 8.13
CA GLN A 234 4.87 -12.47 9.56
C GLN A 234 6.19 -12.63 10.31
N PHE A 235 6.93 -13.71 10.07
CA PHE A 235 8.22 -13.95 10.73
C PHE A 235 9.23 -12.83 10.46
N GLY A 236 9.35 -12.37 9.21
CA GLY A 236 10.21 -11.24 8.84
C GLY A 236 9.85 -9.93 9.53
N ALA A 237 8.58 -9.67 9.79
CA ALA A 237 8.14 -8.47 10.52
C ALA A 237 8.49 -8.51 12.02
N PHE A 238 8.72 -9.70 12.60
CA PHE A 238 9.16 -9.86 13.98
C PHE A 238 10.69 -9.81 14.15
N LEU A 239 11.47 -10.20 13.13
CA LEU A 239 12.94 -10.22 13.16
C LEU A 239 13.60 -8.93 13.69
N PRO A 240 13.17 -7.72 13.28
CA PRO A 240 13.74 -6.45 13.73
C PRO A 240 13.62 -6.18 15.23
N ARG A 241 12.80 -6.93 15.96
CA ARG A 241 12.71 -6.82 17.42
C ARG A 241 13.83 -7.54 18.16
N ILE A 242 14.51 -8.46 17.50
CA ILE A 242 15.47 -9.39 18.12
C ILE A 242 16.87 -9.20 17.53
N ILE A 243 16.96 -8.88 16.24
CA ILE A 243 18.23 -8.70 15.54
C ILE A 243 18.65 -7.23 15.57
N PRO A 244 19.92 -6.91 15.87
CA PRO A 244 20.40 -5.54 15.83
C PRO A 244 20.19 -4.89 14.46
N MET A 245 19.67 -3.65 14.44
CA MET A 245 19.29 -2.95 13.22
C MET A 245 20.42 -2.86 12.18
N LYS A 246 21.68 -2.72 12.60
CA LYS A 246 22.85 -2.70 11.70
C LYS A 246 22.94 -3.92 10.79
N TRP A 247 22.58 -5.11 11.28
CA TRP A 247 22.60 -6.34 10.49
C TRP A 247 21.48 -6.37 9.45
N ILE A 248 20.29 -5.88 9.84
CA ILE A 248 19.14 -5.76 8.95
C ILE A 248 19.44 -4.75 7.84
N GLU A 249 19.99 -3.60 8.20
CA GLU A 249 20.43 -2.57 7.28
C GLU A 249 21.46 -3.11 6.28
N HIS A 250 22.44 -3.87 6.75
CA HIS A 250 23.47 -4.47 5.90
C HIS A 250 22.90 -5.48 4.89
N VAL A 251 22.01 -6.37 5.35
CA VAL A 251 21.37 -7.37 4.48
C VAL A 251 20.42 -6.70 3.49
N ALA A 252 19.57 -5.78 3.96
CA ALA A 252 18.66 -5.03 3.12
C ALA A 252 19.43 -4.17 2.09
N GLY A 253 20.51 -3.52 2.51
CA GLY A 253 21.41 -2.76 1.63
C GLY A 253 21.91 -3.62 0.47
N ARG A 254 22.46 -4.81 0.75
CA ARG A 254 22.93 -5.73 -0.31
C ARG A 254 21.85 -6.17 -1.30
N ILE A 255 20.59 -6.21 -0.85
CA ILE A 255 19.46 -6.60 -1.71
C ILE A 255 19.05 -5.44 -2.60
N TYR A 256 18.88 -4.24 -2.02
CA TYR A 256 18.29 -3.06 -2.66
C TYR A 256 19.29 -2.09 -3.28
N GLU A 257 20.59 -2.26 -3.05
CA GLU A 257 21.63 -1.50 -3.71
C GLU A 257 21.52 -1.67 -5.23
N PRO A 258 21.31 -0.57 -5.98
CA PRO A 258 21.23 -0.64 -7.42
C PRO A 258 22.57 -1.14 -7.96
N ARG A 259 22.56 -2.28 -8.65
CA ARG A 259 23.75 -2.74 -9.35
C ARG A 259 23.91 -1.91 -10.60
N VAL A 260 24.97 -1.11 -10.66
CA VAL A 260 25.39 -0.41 -11.88
C VAL A 260 25.46 -1.44 -13.01
N SER A 261 24.70 -1.23 -14.07
CA SER A 261 24.79 -2.02 -15.29
C SER A 261 26.17 -1.82 -15.90
N GLY A 262 27.13 -2.68 -15.55
CA GLY A 262 28.50 -2.61 -16.08
C GLY A 262 29.60 -3.21 -15.21
N GLN A 263 29.37 -3.55 -13.93
CA GLN A 263 30.39 -4.22 -13.13
C GLN A 263 29.88 -5.59 -12.66
N GLY A 264 30.45 -6.65 -13.28
CA GLY A 264 30.43 -8.00 -12.73
C GLY A 264 31.08 -8.03 -11.33
N PRO A 265 30.94 -9.13 -10.59
CA PRO A 265 31.35 -9.19 -9.19
C PRO A 265 32.80 -8.75 -9.04
N THR A 266 33.01 -7.60 -8.39
CA THR A 266 34.32 -7.03 -8.13
C THR A 266 35.11 -8.04 -7.32
N ALA A 267 36.22 -8.49 -7.90
CA ALA A 267 37.22 -9.34 -7.28
C ALA A 267 37.99 -8.55 -6.20
N GLU A 268 37.29 -8.00 -5.22
CA GLU A 268 37.89 -7.37 -4.04
C GLU A 268 37.88 -8.37 -2.88
N LYS A 269 38.72 -9.41 -3.01
CA LYS A 269 39.06 -10.27 -1.86
C LYS A 269 40.37 -11.06 -2.00
N LYS A 270 41.34 -10.62 -2.81
CA LYS A 270 42.59 -11.38 -3.00
C LYS A 270 43.91 -10.59 -3.05
N ALA A 271 44.00 -9.43 -2.40
CA ALA A 271 45.27 -8.68 -2.33
C ALA A 271 45.69 -8.22 -0.91
N LEU A 272 45.18 -8.87 0.13
CA LEU A 272 45.64 -8.67 1.53
C LEU A 272 45.94 -10.01 2.23
N ALA A 273 46.47 -10.96 1.47
CA ALA A 273 47.00 -12.23 1.97
C ALA A 273 48.16 -12.70 1.07
N SER A 274 49.19 -11.88 0.99
CA SER A 274 50.54 -12.28 0.58
C SER A 274 51.53 -11.34 1.27
N THR A 275 51.62 -11.52 2.59
CA THR A 275 52.89 -11.42 3.31
C THR A 275 53.42 -12.84 3.45
#